data_AF-A0A0F9BQG5-F1
#
_entry.id   AF-A0A0F9BQG5-F1
#
_cell.length_a   1.000
_cell.length_b   1.000
_cell.length_c   1.000
_cell.angle_alpha   90.00
_cell.angle_beta   90.00
_cell.angle_gamma   90.00
#
_symmetry.space_group_name_H-M   'P 1'
#
loop_
_entity.id
_entity.type
_entity.pdbx_description
1 polymer ?
#
loop_
_entity_poly.entity_id
_entity_poly.type
_entity_poly.pdbx_seq_one_letter_code
_entity_poly.pdbx_strand_id
1 'polypeptide(L)'
;MSVINSRIRIYLKGKADLLALDKMDSFDLDRYKKLNRESEELKHILDRSICMCPVCHRSNRDMIFNPVTKVWFCIDCYELNREYYKHTKDGKFYP
;
A
#
# COMPACT_ATOMS: atom_id res chain seq x y z
N MET A 1 -8.17 23.54 -7.84
CA MET A 1 -7.72 23.12 -6.49
C MET A 1 -7.03 21.78 -6.64
N SER A 2 -5.69 21.73 -6.64
CA SER A 2 -4.95 20.47 -6.79
C SER A 2 -4.68 19.85 -5.42
N VAL A 3 -5.10 18.60 -5.26
CA VAL A 3 -4.87 17.79 -4.06
C VAL A 3 -3.41 17.34 -4.09
N ILE A 4 -2.55 18.00 -3.31
CA ILE A 4 -1.14 17.59 -3.16
C ILE A 4 -1.11 16.36 -2.26
N ASN A 5 -0.85 15.20 -2.87
CA ASN A 5 -0.72 13.91 -2.17
C ASN A 5 0.58 13.91 -1.34
N SER A 6 0.46 13.70 -0.03
CA SER A 6 1.53 13.79 0.97
C SER A 6 2.66 12.76 0.80
N ARG A 7 2.52 11.78 -0.11
CA ARG A 7 3.50 10.72 -0.36
C ARG A 7 4.71 11.12 -1.22
N ILE A 8 4.71 12.32 -1.81
CA ILE A 8 5.79 12.80 -2.72
C ILE A 8 7.11 13.11 -1.97
N ARG A 9 7.09 13.23 -0.63
CA ARG A 9 8.21 13.78 0.17
C ARG A 9 9.47 12.92 0.33
N ILE A 10 9.49 11.63 -0.05
CA ILE A 10 10.50 10.71 0.52
C ILE A 10 11.60 10.27 -0.47
N TYR A 11 11.49 10.51 -1.78
CA TYR A 11 12.28 9.72 -2.75
C TYR A 11 13.64 10.26 -3.23
N LEU A 12 14.21 11.36 -2.71
CA LEU A 12 15.51 11.84 -3.22
C LEU A 12 16.54 12.02 -2.10
N LYS A 13 17.44 11.04 -1.94
CA LYS A 13 18.59 11.09 -1.03
C LYS A 13 19.85 11.48 -1.80
N GLY A 14 20.24 12.75 -1.68
CA GLY A 14 21.52 13.29 -2.16
C GLY A 14 21.43 14.80 -2.28
N LYS A 15 21.97 15.52 -1.28
CA LYS A 15 22.09 16.99 -1.15
C LYS A 15 21.15 17.85 -2.01
N ALA A 16 20.19 18.47 -1.33
CA ALA A 16 19.55 19.73 -1.73
C ALA A 16 19.12 19.80 -3.20
N ASP A 17 17.91 19.31 -3.48
CA ASP A 17 16.88 20.22 -3.95
C ASP A 17 15.54 19.51 -3.95
N LEU A 18 14.60 20.09 -3.20
CA LEU A 18 13.17 19.84 -3.36
C LEU A 18 12.76 20.46 -4.71
N LEU A 19 13.18 19.87 -5.83
CA LEU A 19 12.62 20.21 -7.13
C LEU A 19 11.18 19.70 -7.12
N ALA A 20 10.27 20.64 -6.88
CA ALA A 20 8.86 20.41 -7.11
C ALA A 20 8.69 19.92 -8.56
N LEU A 21 7.77 18.98 -8.78
CA LEU A 21 7.59 18.27 -10.06
C LEU A 21 7.34 19.21 -11.25
N ASP A 22 6.97 20.47 -10.98
CA ASP A 22 6.80 21.56 -11.94
C ASP A 22 8.12 22.12 -12.49
N LYS A 23 9.26 21.84 -11.84
CA LYS A 23 10.59 22.28 -12.25
C LYS A 23 11.43 21.20 -12.94
N MET A 24 10.92 19.97 -13.04
CA MET A 24 11.59 18.91 -13.80
C MET A 24 11.45 19.16 -15.30
N ASP A 25 12.50 18.86 -16.07
CA ASP A 25 12.37 18.80 -17.51
C ASP A 25 11.39 17.69 -17.93
N SER A 26 10.88 17.77 -19.17
CA SER A 26 9.84 16.85 -19.65
C SER A 26 10.30 15.39 -19.68
N PHE A 27 11.59 15.13 -19.91
CA PHE A 27 12.15 13.79 -19.96
C PHE A 27 12.30 13.20 -18.54
N ASP A 28 12.87 13.99 -17.64
CA ASP A 28 12.79 13.91 -16.17
C ASP A 28 11.44 13.42 -15.66
N LEU A 29 10.43 14.21 -15.98
CA LEU A 29 9.07 14.03 -15.51
C LEU A 29 8.43 12.74 -16.05
N ASP A 30 8.64 12.42 -17.33
CA ASP A 30 8.06 11.21 -17.91
C ASP A 30 8.74 9.94 -17.38
N ARG A 31 10.06 9.97 -17.16
CA ARG A 31 10.79 8.89 -16.49
C ARG A 31 10.29 8.70 -15.07
N TYR A 32 10.10 9.77 -14.30
CA TYR A 32 9.53 9.71 -12.96
C TYR A 32 8.14 9.09 -12.96
N LYS A 33 7.23 9.56 -13.83
CA LYS A 33 5.88 9.02 -13.93
C LYS A 33 5.89 7.53 -14.21
N LYS A 34 6.77 7.07 -15.12
CA LYS A 34 6.91 5.65 -15.44
C LYS A 34 7.33 4.84 -14.21
N LEU A 35 8.41 5.25 -13.54
CA LEU A 35 8.92 4.56 -12.34
C LEU A 35 7.89 4.57 -11.20
N ASN A 36 7.16 5.67 -11.03
CA ASN A 36 6.13 5.76 -10.00
C ASN A 36 4.98 4.77 -10.27
N ARG A 37 4.53 4.65 -11.53
CA ARG A 37 3.52 3.66 -11.92
C ARG A 37 4.00 2.23 -11.65
N GLU A 38 5.21 1.90 -12.08
CA GLU A 38 5.81 0.57 -11.83
C GLU A 38 5.92 0.29 -10.32
N SER A 39 6.31 1.29 -9.51
CA SER A 39 6.39 1.15 -8.06
C SER A 39 5.01 0.94 -7.42
N GLU A 40 3.99 1.67 -7.86
CA GLU A 40 2.62 1.52 -7.39
C GLU A 40 2.04 0.15 -7.74
N GLU A 41 2.30 -0.35 -8.95
CA GLU A 41 1.91 -1.69 -9.39
C GLU A 41 2.55 -2.78 -8.53
N LEU A 42 3.87 -2.70 -8.33
CA LEU A 42 4.60 -3.66 -7.50
C LEU A 42 4.11 -3.63 -6.04
N LYS A 43 3.86 -2.44 -5.50
CA LYS A 43 3.31 -2.29 -4.15
C LYS A 43 1.93 -2.91 -4.05
N HIS A 44 1.06 -2.69 -5.04
CA HIS A 44 -0.28 -3.26 -5.07
C HIS A 44 -0.27 -4.79 -5.11
N ILE A 45 0.65 -5.37 -5.88
CA ILE A 45 0.86 -6.83 -5.93
C ILE A 45 1.34 -7.34 -4.57
N LEU A 46 2.33 -6.67 -3.96
CA LEU A 46 2.87 -7.04 -2.65
C LEU A 46 1.80 -7.00 -1.55
N ASP A 47 1.01 -5.92 -1.50
CA ASP A 47 -0.05 -5.70 -0.51
C ASP A 47 -1.19 -6.75 -0.62
N ARG A 48 -1.28 -7.47 -1.76
CA ARG A 48 -2.23 -8.56 -2.00
C ARG A 48 -1.60 -9.96 -1.94
N SER A 49 -0.30 -10.04 -1.76
CA SER A 49 0.44 -11.31 -1.73
C SER A 49 0.44 -11.93 -0.32
N ILE A 50 0.78 -13.21 -0.23
CA ILE A 50 1.03 -13.88 1.06
C ILE A 50 2.27 -13.30 1.78
N CYS A 51 3.15 -12.57 1.09
CA CYS A 51 4.43 -12.15 1.64
C CYS A 51 4.33 -10.98 2.64
N MET A 52 3.20 -10.28 2.73
CA MET A 52 3.07 -9.10 3.59
C MET A 52 1.62 -8.93 4.07
N CYS A 53 1.45 -8.72 5.37
CA CYS A 53 0.13 -8.35 5.90
C CYS A 53 -0.21 -6.88 5.57
N PRO A 54 -1.35 -6.58 4.93
CA PRO A 54 -1.72 -5.22 4.55
C PRO A 54 -2.10 -4.33 5.74
N VAL A 55 -2.33 -4.92 6.92
CA VAL A 55 -2.69 -4.18 8.14
C VAL A 55 -1.43 -3.73 8.88
N CYS A 56 -0.54 -4.67 9.22
CA CYS A 56 0.64 -4.39 10.04
C CYS A 56 1.95 -4.28 9.25
N HIS A 57 1.93 -4.54 7.94
CA HIS A 57 3.08 -4.51 7.02
C HIS A 57 4.27 -5.41 7.42
N ARG A 58 4.02 -6.41 8.27
CA ARG A 58 5.03 -7.43 8.63
C ARG A 58 5.01 -8.57 7.61
N SER A 59 6.19 -9.06 7.25
CA SER A 59 6.41 -10.16 6.30
C SER A 59 6.89 -11.46 6.96
N ASN A 60 7.09 -11.46 8.27
CA ASN A 60 7.64 -12.59 9.04
C ASN A 60 6.63 -13.22 9.99
N ARG A 61 5.36 -13.28 9.57
CA ARG A 61 4.24 -13.79 10.37
C ARG A 61 3.53 -14.88 9.59
N ASP A 62 2.87 -15.78 10.32
CA ASP A 62 1.99 -16.76 9.70
C ASP A 62 0.77 -16.05 9.11
N MET A 63 0.43 -16.46 7.90
CA MET A 63 -0.55 -15.79 7.06
C MET A 63 -1.75 -16.69 6.81
N ILE A 64 -2.93 -16.08 6.75
CA ILE A 64 -4.20 -16.72 6.45
C ILE A 64 -4.91 -15.97 5.33
N PHE A 65 -5.50 -16.71 4.40
CA PHE A 65 -6.29 -16.14 3.31
C PHE A 65 -7.74 -15.95 3.74
N ASN A 66 -8.26 -14.73 3.64
CA ASN A 66 -9.69 -14.48 3.78
C ASN A 66 -10.37 -14.66 2.41
N PRO A 67 -11.22 -15.67 2.21
CA PRO A 67 -11.83 -15.94 0.91
C PRO A 67 -12.89 -14.92 0.50
N VAL A 68 -13.48 -14.18 1.43
CA VAL A 68 -14.51 -13.19 1.11
C VAL A 68 -13.92 -11.86 0.69
N THR A 69 -12.88 -11.40 1.39
CA THR A 69 -12.16 -10.19 0.93
C THR A 69 -11.12 -10.50 -0.13
N LYS A 70 -10.76 -11.78 -0.33
CA LYS A 70 -9.69 -12.26 -1.23
C LYS A 70 -8.33 -11.63 -0.91
N VAL A 71 -8.03 -11.46 0.37
CA VAL A 71 -6.82 -10.80 0.87
C VAL A 71 -6.14 -11.70 1.90
N TRP A 72 -4.81 -11.69 1.90
CA TRP A 72 -3.98 -12.34 2.91
C TRP A 72 -3.78 -11.43 4.12
N PHE A 73 -3.92 -11.98 5.32
CA PHE A 73 -3.66 -11.30 6.59
C PHE A 73 -2.69 -12.13 7.42
N CYS A 74 -1.92 -11.49 8.31
CA CYS A 74 -1.32 -12.29 9.39
C CYS A 74 -2.43 -12.74 10.35
N ILE A 75 -2.25 -13.90 10.98
CA ILE A 75 -3.26 -14.50 11.87
C ILE A 75 -3.75 -13.50 12.93
N ASP A 76 -2.84 -12.77 13.57
CA ASP A 76 -3.16 -11.78 14.61
C ASP A 76 -4.12 -10.69 14.07
N CYS A 77 -3.83 -10.15 12.87
CA CYS A 77 -4.67 -9.12 12.26
C CYS A 77 -5.98 -9.71 11.73
N TYR A 78 -5.98 -10.95 11.27
CA TYR A 78 -7.20 -11.63 10.83
C TYR A 78 -8.18 -11.77 12.00
N GLU A 79 -7.74 -12.30 13.15
CA GLU A 79 -8.61 -12.49 14.31
C GLU A 79 -9.10 -11.17 14.90
N LEU A 80 -8.24 -10.14 14.97
CA LEU A 80 -8.66 -8.80 15.42
C LEU A 80 -9.77 -8.22 14.53
N ASN A 81 -9.61 -8.29 13.21
CA ASN A 81 -10.63 -7.81 12.29
C ASN A 81 -11.90 -8.67 12.38
N ARG A 82 -11.75 -10.00 12.40
CA ARG A 82 -12.87 -10.92 12.52
C ARG A 82 -13.70 -10.65 13.77
N GLU A 83 -13.06 -10.42 14.92
CA GLU A 83 -13.75 -10.09 16.16
C GLU A 83 -14.47 -8.74 16.07
N TYR A 84 -13.83 -7.72 15.52
CA TYR A 84 -14.47 -6.43 15.28
C TYR A 84 -15.73 -6.56 14.42
N TYR A 85 -15.64 -7.28 13.29
CA TYR A 85 -16.75 -7.38 12.35
C TYR A 85 -17.90 -8.30 12.81
N LYS A 86 -17.66 -9.26 13.73
CA LYS A 86 -18.75 -10.03 14.38
C LYS A 86 -19.78 -9.15 15.07
N HIS A 87 -19.33 -8.03 15.64
CA HIS A 87 -20.16 -7.08 16.38
C HIS A 87 -20.76 -5.99 15.47
N THR A 88 -20.39 -5.99 14.18
CA THR A 88 -20.99 -5.12 13.17
C THR A 88 -22.05 -5.87 12.39
N LYS A 89 -23.16 -5.23 12.03
CA LYS A 89 -24.19 -5.83 11.16
C LYS A 89 -23.70 -6.10 9.72
N ASP A 90 -22.48 -5.68 9.39
CA ASP A 90 -21.84 -5.90 8.11
C ASP A 90 -21.10 -7.25 8.10
N GLY A 91 -21.77 -8.31 7.64
CA GLY A 91 -21.19 -9.66 7.46
C GLY A 91 -20.10 -9.77 6.37
N LYS A 92 -19.40 -8.67 6.05
CA LYS A 92 -18.50 -8.53 4.89
C LYS A 92 -17.08 -9.07 5.11
N PHE A 93 -16.77 -9.58 6.31
CA PHE A 93 -15.44 -10.12 6.64
C PHE A 93 -15.41 -11.63 6.90
N TYR A 94 -16.57 -12.28 6.85
CA TYR A 94 -16.75 -13.71 7.14
C TYR A 94 -16.34 -14.57 5.95
N PRO A 95 -15.82 -15.78 6.15
CA PRO A 95 -16.70 -16.92 6.39
C PRO A 95 -16.82 -17.34 7.85
#